data_AF-A0A1Y0GY10-F1
#
_entry.id   AF-A0A1Y0GY10-F1
#
_cell.length_a   1.000
_cell.length_b   1.000
_cell.length_c   1.000
_cell.angle_alpha   90.00
_cell.angle_beta   90.00
_cell.angle_gamma   90.00
#
_symmetry.space_group_name_H-M   'P 1'
#
loop_
_entity.id
_entity.type
_entity.pdbx_description
1 polymer ?
#
loop_
_entity_poly.entity_id
_entity_poly.type
_entity_poly.pdbx_seq_one_letter_code
_entity_poly.pdbx_strand_id
1 'polypeptide(L)'
;MAVLWESTDQFGNMFIGVSSAQSVAELGEDFASLVEELKQRGDEGQVTVDFGFGEINGPNPDAVSHVLQVAWLEECDTDVVFGELMEIFGELECGFDLVRA
;
A
#
# COMPACT_ATOMS: atom_id res chain seq x y z
N MET A 1 8.57 11.75 -3.10
CA MET A 1 7.66 12.59 -3.95
C MET A 1 6.28 12.05 -3.69
N ALA A 2 5.26 12.85 -3.37
CA ALA A 2 3.97 12.29 -2.98
C ALA A 2 3.32 11.48 -4.12
N VAL A 3 2.74 10.32 -3.78
CA VAL A 3 1.99 9.46 -4.72
C VAL A 3 0.83 10.25 -5.31
N LEU A 4 0.66 10.17 -6.62
CA LEU A 4 -0.51 10.71 -7.30
C LEU A 4 -1.58 9.62 -7.36
N TRP A 5 -2.68 9.82 -6.64
CA TRP A 5 -3.83 8.91 -6.63
C TRP A 5 -4.81 9.27 -7.74
N GLU A 6 -5.02 8.34 -8.67
CA GLU A 6 -5.96 8.49 -9.78
C GLU A 6 -7.14 7.55 -9.60
N SER A 7 -8.37 8.07 -9.74
CA SER A 7 -9.54 7.20 -9.71
C SER A 7 -9.67 6.41 -11.01
N THR A 8 -9.89 5.10 -10.89
CA THR A 8 -10.02 4.20 -12.04
C THR A 8 -11.46 3.93 -12.45
N ASP A 9 -12.41 4.44 -11.67
CA ASP A 9 -13.83 4.36 -11.99
C ASP A 9 -14.49 5.75 -11.97
N GLN A 10 -15.66 5.84 -12.58
CA GLN A 10 -16.43 7.09 -12.64
C GLN A 10 -17.12 7.45 -11.31
N PHE A 11 -17.05 6.57 -10.31
CA PHE A 11 -17.76 6.67 -9.04
C PHE A 11 -16.85 7.06 -7.87
N GLY A 12 -15.52 7.06 -8.06
CA GLY A 12 -14.55 7.32 -6.99
C GLY A 12 -14.47 6.19 -5.96
N ASN A 13 -14.72 4.94 -6.36
CA ASN A 13 -14.61 3.81 -5.41
C ASN A 13 -13.21 3.20 -5.40
N MET A 14 -12.54 3.21 -6.55
CA MET A 14 -11.20 2.66 -6.70
C MET A 14 -10.19 3.71 -7.16
N PHE A 15 -9.02 3.70 -6.51
CA PHE A 15 -7.88 4.56 -6.79
C PHE A 15 -6.62 3.73 -6.99
N ILE A 16 -5.79 4.17 -7.93
CA ILE A 16 -4.47 3.62 -8.16
C ILE A 16 -3.43 4.72 -7.99
N GLY A 17 -2.39 4.41 -7.23
CA GLY A 17 -1.17 5.20 -7.14
C GLY A 17 -0.02 4.40 -7.72
N VAL A 18 0.91 5.06 -8.40
CA VAL A 18 2.15 4.42 -8.88
C VAL A 18 3.31 4.95 -8.07
N SER A 19 3.97 4.07 -7.33
CA SER A 19 5.18 4.39 -6.58
C SER A 19 6.37 4.51 -7.53
N SER A 20 7.17 5.56 -7.33
CA SER A 20 8.48 5.71 -7.98
C SER A 20 9.63 5.21 -7.11
N ALA A 21 9.34 4.69 -5.91
CA ALA A 21 10.34 4.19 -4.98
C ALA A 21 11.14 3.04 -5.61
N GLN A 22 12.43 2.97 -5.30
CA GLN A 22 13.32 1.89 -5.75
C GLN A 22 13.83 1.03 -4.59
N SER A 23 13.34 1.29 -3.38
CA SER A 23 13.70 0.56 -2.16
C SER A 23 12.59 0.67 -1.11
N VAL A 24 12.62 -0.19 -0.08
CA VAL A 24 11.67 -0.12 1.04
C VAL A 24 11.75 1.20 1.79
N ALA A 25 12.96 1.74 1.98
CA ALA A 25 13.16 3.02 2.67
C ALA A 25 12.48 4.19 1.94
N GLU A 26 12.56 4.22 0.60
CA GLU A 26 11.85 5.22 -0.21
C GLU A 26 10.35 4.96 -0.26
N LEU A 27 9.95 3.69 -0.27
CA LEU A 27 8.55 3.26 -0.30
C LEU A 27 7.81 3.68 0.97
N GLY A 28 8.50 3.89 2.09
CA GLY A 28 7.88 4.31 3.35
C GLY A 28 7.03 5.58 3.23
N GLU A 29 7.46 6.58 2.44
CA GLU A 29 6.66 7.80 2.22
C GLU A 29 5.39 7.51 1.41
N ASP A 30 5.51 6.70 0.36
CA ASP A 30 4.39 6.32 -0.51
C ASP A 30 3.40 5.43 0.24
N PHE A 31 3.92 4.59 1.14
CA PHE A 31 3.14 3.70 1.96
C PHE A 31 2.39 4.45 3.06
N ALA A 32 3.01 5.46 3.66
CA ALA A 32 2.33 6.39 4.55
C ALA A 32 1.20 7.15 3.83
N SER A 33 1.41 7.56 2.57
CA SER A 33 0.37 8.19 1.75
C SER A 33 -0.83 7.28 1.52
N LEU A 34 -0.61 5.99 1.18
CA LEU A 34 -1.69 5.01 1.07
C LEU A 34 -2.49 4.91 2.37
N VAL A 35 -1.81 4.76 3.51
CA VAL A 35 -2.46 4.69 4.82
C VAL A 35 -3.26 5.95 5.14
N GLU A 36 -2.75 7.12 4.77
CA GLU A 36 -3.46 8.38 4.96
C GLU A 36 -4.76 8.43 4.15
N GLU A 37 -4.75 8.03 2.87
CA GLU A 37 -5.97 7.97 2.04
C GLU A 37 -7.03 7.06 2.66
N LEU A 38 -6.61 5.88 3.15
CA LEU A 38 -7.51 4.94 3.83
C LEU A 38 -8.11 5.54 5.11
N LYS A 39 -7.29 6.21 5.92
CA LYS A 39 -7.75 6.91 7.15
C LYS A 39 -8.73 8.03 6.83
N GLN A 40 -8.46 8.84 5.81
CA GLN A 40 -9.31 9.97 5.43
C GLN A 40 -10.70 9.49 4.98
N ARG A 41 -10.80 8.28 4.42
CA ARG A 41 -12.07 7.65 4.04
C ARG A 41 -12.81 7.00 5.21
N GLY A 42 -12.14 6.85 6.36
CA GLY A 42 -12.66 6.12 7.50
C GLY A 42 -12.69 4.61 7.26
N ASP A 43 -11.83 4.12 6.38
CA ASP A 43 -11.66 2.69 6.14
C ASP A 43 -10.97 2.06 7.35
N GLU A 44 -11.30 0.80 7.65
CA GLU A 44 -10.69 -0.03 8.68
C GLU A 44 -10.35 -1.39 8.07
N GLY A 45 -9.38 -2.11 8.66
CA GLY A 45 -9.06 -3.48 8.24
C GLY A 45 -7.59 -3.68 7.91
N GLN A 46 -7.32 -4.40 6.82
CA GLN A 46 -5.97 -4.85 6.48
C GLN A 46 -5.44 -4.14 5.24
N VAL A 47 -4.14 -3.89 5.24
CA VAL A 47 -3.36 -3.54 4.05
C VAL A 47 -2.63 -4.81 3.60
N THR A 48 -2.76 -5.17 2.34
CA THR A 48 -2.24 -6.42 1.78
C THR A 48 -1.10 -6.14 0.81
N VAL A 49 0.06 -6.75 1.01
CA VAL A 49 1.17 -6.74 0.07
C VAL A 49 1.09 -7.96 -0.84
N ASP A 50 0.91 -7.73 -2.12
CA ASP A 50 0.93 -8.75 -3.17
C ASP A 50 2.23 -8.64 -3.98
N PHE A 51 3.20 -9.47 -3.60
CA PHE A 51 4.48 -9.57 -4.30
C PHE A 51 4.33 -10.20 -5.69
N GLY A 52 3.26 -10.95 -5.97
CA GLY A 52 3.07 -11.59 -7.26
C GLY A 52 2.66 -10.63 -8.37
N PHE A 53 2.06 -9.50 -8.00
CA PHE A 53 1.63 -8.44 -8.92
C PHE A 53 2.35 -7.10 -8.67
N GLY A 54 3.19 -7.03 -7.65
CA GLY A 54 3.90 -5.82 -7.26
C GLY A 54 2.95 -4.74 -6.76
N GLU A 55 1.98 -5.11 -5.93
CA GLU A 55 0.90 -4.23 -5.48
C GLU A 55 0.77 -4.19 -3.96
N ILE A 56 0.34 -3.05 -3.44
CA ILE A 56 -0.08 -2.91 -2.05
C ILE A 56 -1.49 -2.37 -2.00
N ASN A 57 -2.40 -3.13 -1.40
CA ASN A 57 -3.83 -2.98 -1.54
C ASN A 57 -4.49 -2.70 -0.19
N GLY A 58 -5.48 -1.81 -0.14
CA GLY A 58 -6.28 -1.61 1.06
C GLY A 58 -7.60 -0.87 0.80
N PRO A 59 -8.59 -1.00 1.70
CA PRO A 59 -8.65 -1.96 2.81
C PRO A 59 -9.05 -3.37 2.31
N ASN A 60 -8.61 -4.43 3.01
CA ASN A 60 -8.98 -5.85 2.84
C ASN A 60 -9.63 -6.34 4.16
N PRO A 61 -10.67 -7.21 4.17
CA PRO A 61 -11.23 -7.99 3.06
C PRO A 61 -12.51 -7.48 2.40
N ASP A 62 -13.12 -6.41 2.89
CA ASP A 62 -14.46 -6.05 2.44
C ASP A 62 -14.48 -5.54 0.98
N ALA A 63 -13.70 -4.50 0.69
CA ALA A 63 -13.55 -3.95 -0.66
C ALA A 63 -12.28 -3.12 -0.78
N VAL A 64 -11.35 -3.55 -1.63
CA VAL A 64 -10.14 -2.78 -1.95
C VAL A 64 -10.57 -1.46 -2.61
N SER A 65 -10.15 -0.35 -2.02
CA SER A 65 -10.42 1.01 -2.51
C SER A 65 -9.17 1.67 -3.09
N HIS A 66 -7.97 1.26 -2.63
CA HIS A 66 -6.69 1.82 -3.04
C HIS A 66 -5.70 0.70 -3.38
N VAL A 67 -4.98 0.90 -4.48
CA VAL A 67 -3.89 0.03 -4.94
C VAL A 67 -2.67 0.89 -5.21
N LEU A 68 -1.59 0.62 -4.50
CA LEU A 68 -0.28 1.20 -4.76
C LEU A 68 0.55 0.22 -5.59
N GLN A 69 0.86 0.60 -6.83
CA GLN A 69 1.71 -0.21 -7.71
C GLN A 69 3.19 0.09 -7.43
N VAL A 70 3.97 -0.96 -7.21
CA VAL A 70 5.39 -0.92 -6.86
C VAL A 70 6.12 -1.98 -7.69
N ALA A 71 6.59 -1.58 -8.87
CA ALA A 71 7.11 -2.50 -9.89
C ALA A 71 8.25 -3.43 -9.43
N TRP A 72 9.09 -3.00 -8.49
CA TRP A 72 10.23 -3.82 -8.04
C TRP A 72 9.85 -4.91 -7.03
N LEU A 73 8.63 -4.90 -6.49
CA LEU A 73 8.17 -5.93 -5.54
C LEU A 73 8.05 -7.32 -6.20
N GLU A 74 7.81 -7.40 -7.50
CA GLU A 74 7.71 -8.68 -8.23
C GLU A 74 9.04 -9.44 -8.31
N GLU A 75 10.15 -8.73 -8.20
CA GLU A 75 11.50 -9.27 -8.40
C GLU A 75 12.35 -9.27 -7.11
N CYS A 76 11.75 -8.94 -5.96
CA CYS A 76 12.48 -8.80 -4.69
C CYS A 76 12.48 -10.07 -3.83
N ASP A 77 13.34 -10.09 -2.80
CA ASP A 77 13.25 -11.09 -1.74
C ASP A 77 12.06 -10.75 -0.82
N THR A 78 10.97 -11.49 -0.98
CA THR A 78 9.70 -11.19 -0.33
C THR A 78 9.76 -11.28 1.20
N ASP A 79 10.60 -12.15 1.76
CA ASP A 79 10.68 -12.31 3.22
C ASP A 79 11.45 -11.16 3.85
N VAL A 80 12.54 -10.71 3.21
CA VAL A 80 13.30 -9.53 3.65
C VAL A 80 12.44 -8.29 3.55
N VAL A 81 11.84 -8.05 2.39
CA VAL A 81 11.06 -6.83 2.11
C VAL A 81 9.82 -6.75 2.98
N PHE A 82 9.10 -7.86 3.18
CA PHE A 82 7.93 -7.85 4.05
C PHE A 82 8.31 -7.55 5.51
N GLY A 83 9.46 -8.05 5.98
CA GLY A 83 9.99 -7.73 7.30
C GLY A 83 10.23 -6.23 7.49
N GLU A 84 10.92 -5.60 6.54
CA GLU A 84 11.19 -4.15 6.56
C GLU A 84 9.89 -3.33 6.47
N LEU A 85 8.92 -3.76 5.64
CA LEU A 85 7.61 -3.12 5.54
C LEU A 85 6.82 -3.19 6.85
N MET A 86 6.90 -4.31 7.59
CA MET A 86 6.26 -4.41 8.91
C MET A 86 6.85 -3.42 9.91
N GLU A 87 8.17 -3.18 9.88
CA GLU A 87 8.82 -2.19 10.75
C GLU A 87 8.29 -0.78 10.46
N ILE A 88 8.31 -0.37 9.18
CA ILE A 88 7.78 0.94 8.76
C ILE A 88 6.30 1.07 9.11
N PHE A 89 5.49 0.05 8.84
CA PHE A 89 4.06 0.09 9.09
C PHE A 89 3.71 0.16 10.58
N GLY A 90 4.51 -0.48 11.43
CA GLY A 90 4.38 -0.39 12.87
C GLY A 90 4.63 1.03 13.40
N GLU A 91 5.52 1.80 12.77
CA GLU A 91 5.79 3.20 13.13
C GLU A 91 4.65 4.16 12.77
N LEU A 92 3.78 3.80 11.81
CA LEU A 92 2.68 4.65 11.35
C LEU A 92 1.48 4.68 12.31
N GLU A 93 1.48 3.84 13.36
CA GLU A 93 0.43 3.69 14.37
C GLU A 93 -0.99 3.80 13.76
N CYS A 94 -1.21 3.06 12.67
CA CYS A 94 -2.27 3.39 11.74
C CYS A 94 -3.61 2.71 12.00
N GLY A 95 -3.65 1.71 12.87
CA GLY A 95 -4.87 0.96 13.18
C GLY A 95 -5.27 -0.06 12.12
N PHE A 96 -4.48 -0.21 11.06
CA PHE A 96 -4.61 -1.29 10.09
C PHE A 96 -3.65 -2.43 10.45
N ASP A 97 -3.93 -3.63 9.93
CA ASP A 97 -2.98 -4.75 9.96
C ASP A 97 -2.28 -4.87 8.61
N LEU A 98 -0.97 -5.07 8.60
CA LEU A 98 -0.24 -5.41 7.38
C LEU A 98 -0.21 -6.92 7.18
N VAL A 99 -0.69 -7.39 6.04
CA VAL A 99 -0.71 -8.80 5.68
C VAL A 99 -0.05 -9.03 4.33
N ARG A 100 0.44 -10.26 4.12
CA ARG A 100 0.95 -10.73 2.83
C ARG A 100 -0.12 -11.60 2.17
N ALA A 101 -0.36 -11.41 0.87
CA ALA A 101 -1.24 -12.25 0.06
C ALA A 101 -0.70 -13.67 -0.14
#